data_AF-A0AAD4FFP4-F1
#
_entry.id   AF-A0AAD4FFP4-F1
#
_cell.length_a   1.000
_cell.length_b   1.000
_cell.length_c   1.000
_cell.angle_alpha   90.00
_cell.angle_beta   90.00
_cell.angle_gamma   90.00
#
_symmetry.space_group_name_H-M   'P 1'
#
loop_
_entity.id
_entity.type
_entity.pdbx_description
1 polymer ?
#
loop_
_entity_poly.entity_id
_entity_poly.type
_entity_poly.pdbx_seq_one_letter_code
_entity_poly.pdbx_strand_id
1 'polypeptide(L)'
;MATPKPNRRTFARPSRAQSIQSTHSESPFDTPRPTPPPPTQRLGRGVRANSNASDVSSPTVADTTTDKGEKKAGAKLLPRHYFLPPTFPSPFEGNPEKSLDAIQEWGRLHAVAKSEIGTDHKGIQPIIDALLRPVDNKTDWPFLLQHIQPLRYLLEELLFLLTRTLLPEQIVQNRNLMARLYNAKKQLAMRLMLRYDMLREWKMKAGTHHRGQAVTVASEPPLLKGVPVPAPIALSREIKKKYPFRRPLLPNIIATIITAPSGGFSTHGVRERMKHHVTDLDAYLLLEDEEVARWGGMRLLVTLCQVILQWQWLRQNNAVLDEMEVHGWEELEGKADDSEWIAEDVKRNIAGGGSKRERAVVKEED
;
A
#
# COMPACT_ATOMS: atom_id res chain seq x y z
N MET A 1 -67.38 3.77 39.74
CA MET A 1 -67.02 2.44 40.27
C MET A 1 -66.48 1.58 39.13
N ALA A 2 -65.46 0.77 39.43
CA ALA A 2 -64.93 -0.39 38.68
C ALA A 2 -64.06 -0.17 37.41
N THR A 3 -62.75 -0.34 37.63
CA THR A 3 -61.73 -0.95 36.75
C THR A 3 -62.06 -2.43 36.40
N PRO A 4 -61.49 -3.05 35.35
CA PRO A 4 -60.16 -3.74 35.43
C PRO A 4 -59.32 -3.61 34.13
N LYS A 5 -58.00 -3.35 34.15
CA LYS A 5 -56.79 -4.16 34.45
C LYS A 5 -56.45 -5.35 33.52
N PRO A 6 -55.13 -5.60 33.30
CA PRO A 6 -54.53 -6.11 32.05
C PRO A 6 -54.08 -7.58 32.16
N ASN A 7 -53.60 -8.16 31.05
CA ASN A 7 -52.99 -9.50 31.08
C ASN A 7 -51.56 -9.55 30.52
N ARG A 8 -50.80 -10.43 31.18
CA ARG A 8 -49.34 -10.50 31.36
C ARG A 8 -48.93 -11.95 31.14
N ARG A 9 -47.85 -12.20 30.39
CA ARG A 9 -46.94 -13.39 30.51
C ARG A 9 -45.58 -12.90 29.97
N THR A 10 -44.44 -12.77 30.65
CA THR A 10 -43.68 -13.52 31.68
C THR A 10 -43.40 -14.99 31.33
N PHE A 11 -42.14 -15.25 30.97
CA PHE A 11 -41.36 -16.36 31.52
C PHE A 11 -39.99 -15.84 31.97
N ALA A 12 -39.58 -16.30 33.15
CA ALA A 12 -38.38 -15.90 33.87
C ALA A 12 -37.62 -17.15 34.32
N ARG A 13 -36.27 -17.03 34.29
CA ARG A 13 -35.24 -17.58 35.23
C ARG A 13 -35.09 -19.11 35.40
N PRO A 14 -34.02 -19.63 36.09
CA PRO A 14 -32.90 -18.98 36.82
C PRO A 14 -31.48 -19.49 36.42
N SER A 15 -30.40 -18.71 36.58
CA SER A 15 -29.40 -18.65 37.68
C SER A 15 -28.67 -19.96 38.06
N ARG A 16 -27.34 -19.98 37.90
CA ARG A 16 -26.42 -20.58 38.90
C ARG A 16 -25.03 -19.93 38.84
N ALA A 17 -24.63 -19.37 39.97
CA ALA A 17 -23.28 -18.92 40.28
C ALA A 17 -22.44 -20.10 40.76
N GLN A 18 -21.13 -20.09 40.52
CA GLN A 18 -20.15 -20.53 41.52
C GLN A 18 -18.89 -19.65 41.46
N SER A 19 -18.61 -19.08 42.62
CA SER A 19 -17.37 -18.46 43.07
C SER A 19 -16.45 -19.56 43.59
N ILE A 20 -15.16 -19.51 43.26
CA ILE A 20 -14.09 -20.05 44.12
C ILE A 20 -12.94 -19.05 44.08
N GLN A 21 -12.60 -18.54 45.27
CA GLN A 21 -11.36 -17.82 45.56
C GLN A 21 -10.25 -18.83 45.92
N SER A 22 -9.01 -18.35 45.76
CA SER A 22 -7.89 -18.49 46.72
C SER A 22 -6.81 -19.56 46.51
N THR A 23 -5.57 -19.02 46.42
CA THR A 23 -4.28 -19.43 47.05
C THR A 23 -3.59 -20.74 46.67
N HIS A 24 -2.39 -20.59 46.10
CA HIS A 24 -1.07 -21.20 46.46
C HIS A 24 -0.19 -21.13 45.19
N SER A 25 0.83 -20.28 45.10
CA SER A 25 2.21 -20.53 45.59
C SER A 25 2.65 -21.98 45.39
N GLU A 26 3.39 -22.26 44.31
CA GLU A 26 4.70 -22.93 44.34
C GLU A 26 5.30 -23.04 42.93
N SER A 27 6.46 -22.40 42.77
CA SER A 27 7.49 -22.78 41.81
C SER A 27 8.00 -24.18 42.18
N PRO A 28 8.21 -25.07 41.20
CA PRO A 28 9.61 -25.38 40.91
C PRO A 28 9.91 -25.58 39.43
N PHE A 29 11.17 -25.35 39.12
CA PHE A 29 11.87 -25.64 37.88
C PHE A 29 11.54 -27.03 37.31
N ASP A 30 11.16 -27.08 36.04
CA ASP A 30 11.39 -28.24 35.17
C ASP A 30 12.04 -27.76 33.88
N THR A 31 13.33 -28.09 33.75
CA THR A 31 14.17 -27.88 32.57
C THR A 31 13.72 -28.82 31.44
N PRO A 32 13.42 -28.32 30.22
CA PRO A 32 13.23 -29.19 29.08
C PRO A 32 14.54 -29.87 28.67
N ARG A 33 14.48 -31.18 28.54
CA ARG A 33 15.55 -32.09 28.11
C ARG A 33 16.08 -31.71 26.71
N PRO A 34 17.40 -31.76 26.44
CA PRO A 34 17.96 -31.42 25.14
C PRO A 34 17.58 -32.44 24.06
N THR A 35 17.05 -31.94 22.95
CA THR A 35 16.76 -32.68 21.72
C THR A 35 18.08 -33.10 21.03
N PRO A 36 18.20 -34.34 20.52
CA PRO A 36 19.42 -34.78 19.85
C PRO A 36 19.67 -34.01 18.53
N PRO A 37 20.94 -33.77 18.16
CA PRO A 37 21.27 -33.10 16.92
C PRO A 37 20.92 -33.97 15.69
N PRO A 38 20.48 -33.37 14.57
CA PRO A 38 20.24 -34.10 13.33
C PRO A 38 21.56 -34.64 12.74
N PRO A 39 21.51 -35.77 12.02
CA PRO A 39 22.70 -36.42 11.49
C PRO A 39 23.36 -35.57 10.39
N THR A 40 24.69 -35.45 10.48
CA THR A 40 25.59 -34.91 9.44
C THR A 40 25.41 -35.67 8.13
N GLN A 41 24.76 -35.06 7.14
CA GLN A 41 24.84 -35.52 5.76
C GLN A 41 26.05 -34.91 5.06
N ARG A 42 26.84 -35.83 4.49
CA ARG A 42 28.09 -35.62 3.77
C ARG A 42 27.99 -34.60 2.64
N LEU A 43 29.03 -33.77 2.59
CA LEU A 43 29.57 -33.09 1.41
C LEU A 43 29.54 -33.97 0.15
N GLY A 44 29.06 -33.41 -0.96
CA GLY A 44 29.36 -33.96 -2.28
C GLY A 44 28.37 -33.65 -3.40
N ARG A 45 28.35 -32.40 -3.90
CA ARG A 45 28.29 -32.13 -5.35
C ARG A 45 28.41 -30.64 -5.63
N GLY A 46 29.50 -30.27 -6.30
CA GLY A 46 29.75 -28.92 -6.77
C GLY A 46 28.68 -28.48 -7.77
N VAL A 47 28.13 -27.30 -7.54
CA VAL A 47 27.37 -26.54 -8.54
C VAL A 47 28.29 -25.44 -9.02
N ARG A 48 28.62 -25.50 -10.32
CA ARG A 48 29.47 -24.54 -11.02
C ARG A 48 28.90 -23.13 -10.87
N ALA A 49 29.75 -22.22 -10.39
CA ALA A 49 29.56 -20.80 -10.57
C ALA A 49 29.75 -20.48 -12.06
N ASN A 50 28.67 -20.10 -12.75
CA ASN A 50 28.79 -19.44 -14.05
C ASN A 50 29.03 -17.94 -13.79
N SER A 51 30.30 -17.57 -13.76
CA SER A 51 30.76 -16.20 -13.95
C SER A 51 30.52 -15.80 -15.40
N ASN A 52 29.39 -15.15 -15.69
CA ASN A 52 29.25 -14.40 -16.92
C ASN A 52 29.82 -12.99 -16.69
N ALA A 53 31.11 -12.86 -16.95
CA ALA A 53 31.67 -11.61 -17.41
C ALA A 53 31.15 -11.39 -18.85
N SER A 54 30.65 -10.20 -19.16
CA SER A 54 30.45 -9.80 -20.54
C SER A 54 30.80 -8.34 -20.66
N ASP A 55 31.84 -8.16 -21.46
CA ASP A 55 32.48 -6.93 -21.86
C ASP A 55 31.52 -5.88 -22.39
N VAL A 56 31.92 -4.65 -22.12
CA VAL A 56 31.49 -3.44 -22.80
C VAL A 56 31.80 -3.59 -24.29
N SER A 57 30.76 -3.58 -25.12
CA SER A 57 30.86 -3.24 -26.55
C SER A 57 29.50 -2.81 -27.07
N SER A 58 29.37 -1.53 -27.47
CA SER A 58 28.29 -1.05 -28.32
C SER A 58 28.47 -1.56 -29.75
N PRO A 59 27.38 -1.93 -30.44
CA PRO A 59 27.04 -1.27 -31.72
C PRO A 59 25.52 -1.05 -31.86
N THR A 60 25.07 0.12 -32.33
CA THR A 60 24.74 0.47 -33.74
C THR A 60 23.50 -0.23 -34.32
N VAL A 61 22.41 0.56 -34.39
CA VAL A 61 21.31 0.67 -35.37
C VAL A 61 20.95 -0.50 -36.32
N ALA A 62 19.63 -0.81 -36.33
CA ALA A 62 18.82 -1.63 -37.25
C ALA A 62 19.09 -3.16 -37.18
N ASP A 63 18.12 -4.07 -37.24
CA ASP A 63 16.83 -4.07 -37.92
C ASP A 63 15.85 -5.08 -37.28
N THR A 64 14.60 -4.89 -37.63
CA THR A 64 13.34 -5.55 -37.29
C THR A 64 13.35 -7.09 -37.33
N THR A 65 12.88 -7.76 -36.27
CA THR A 65 12.08 -9.01 -36.38
C THR A 65 11.33 -9.31 -35.07
N THR A 66 10.01 -9.16 -35.16
CA THR A 66 8.96 -9.99 -34.51
C THR A 66 9.30 -10.75 -33.23
N ASP A 67 9.04 -10.10 -32.08
CA ASP A 67 8.71 -10.79 -30.83
C ASP A 67 7.46 -10.12 -30.18
N LYS A 68 6.29 -10.43 -30.75
CA LYS A 68 4.96 -9.99 -30.29
C LYS A 68 4.11 -11.22 -30.04
N GLY A 69 4.37 -11.91 -28.92
CA GLY A 69 3.70 -13.17 -28.60
C GLY A 69 2.86 -13.17 -27.33
N GLU A 70 3.34 -12.66 -26.19
CA GLU A 70 2.72 -13.10 -24.91
C GLU A 70 2.42 -11.99 -23.87
N LYS A 71 2.90 -10.75 -24.05
CA LYS A 71 2.66 -9.66 -23.07
C LYS A 71 1.29 -8.95 -23.19
N LYS A 72 0.44 -9.29 -24.16
CA LYS A 72 -0.79 -8.51 -24.48
C LYS A 72 -2.10 -8.99 -23.85
N ALA A 73 -2.15 -10.17 -23.21
CA ALA A 73 -3.40 -10.70 -22.64
C ALA A 73 -3.74 -10.12 -21.24
N GLY A 74 -2.76 -9.53 -20.54
CA GLY A 74 -2.97 -8.89 -19.22
C GLY A 74 -3.47 -7.44 -19.31
N ALA A 75 -3.05 -6.69 -20.33
CA ALA A 75 -3.30 -5.25 -20.44
C ALA A 75 -4.77 -4.87 -20.76
N LYS A 76 -5.62 -5.83 -21.15
CA LYS A 76 -7.01 -5.55 -21.57
C LYS A 76 -7.98 -5.24 -20.42
N LEU A 77 -7.58 -5.35 -19.15
CA LEU A 77 -8.50 -5.21 -17.99
C LEU A 77 -8.18 -4.03 -17.06
N LEU A 78 -7.04 -3.36 -17.26
CA LEU A 78 -6.67 -2.24 -16.40
C LEU A 78 -7.34 -0.95 -16.89
N PRO A 79 -7.83 -0.09 -15.97
CA PRO A 79 -8.31 1.24 -16.33
C PRO A 79 -7.26 2.06 -17.08
N ARG A 80 -7.72 2.98 -17.94
CA ARG A 80 -6.85 3.80 -18.82
C ARG A 80 -5.80 4.62 -18.08
N HIS A 81 -6.08 5.06 -16.85
CA HIS A 81 -5.19 5.93 -16.08
C HIS A 81 -3.85 5.26 -15.72
N TYR A 82 -3.76 3.92 -15.68
CA TYR A 82 -2.49 3.21 -15.48
C TYR A 82 -1.54 3.26 -16.68
N PHE A 83 -2.07 3.59 -17.86
CA PHE A 83 -1.31 3.63 -19.10
C PHE A 83 -0.98 5.04 -19.55
N LEU A 84 -1.36 6.05 -18.76
CA LEU A 84 -1.00 7.43 -19.06
C LEU A 84 0.51 7.64 -18.80
N PRO A 85 1.18 8.47 -19.61
CA PRO A 85 2.58 8.79 -19.37
C PRO A 85 2.72 9.55 -18.04
N PRO A 86 3.77 9.29 -17.24
CA PRO A 86 3.96 9.98 -15.97
C PRO A 86 4.36 11.44 -16.16
N THR A 87 4.03 12.28 -15.17
CA THR A 87 4.51 13.67 -15.14
C THR A 87 5.97 13.69 -14.71
N PHE A 88 6.84 14.26 -15.55
CA PHE A 88 8.27 14.39 -15.25
C PHE A 88 8.77 15.83 -15.50
N PRO A 89 9.40 16.49 -14.51
CA PRO A 89 9.65 16.00 -13.14
C PRO A 89 8.33 15.80 -12.36
N SER A 90 8.35 14.86 -11.40
CA SER A 90 7.18 14.59 -10.54
C SER A 90 6.89 15.81 -9.66
N PRO A 91 5.61 16.19 -9.46
CA PRO A 91 5.23 17.23 -8.50
C PRO A 91 5.22 16.74 -7.04
N PHE A 92 5.55 15.46 -6.83
CA PHE A 92 5.67 14.81 -5.52
C PHE A 92 7.12 14.35 -5.36
N GLU A 93 7.78 14.85 -4.32
CA GLU A 93 9.20 14.58 -4.07
C GLU A 93 9.40 13.42 -3.09
N GLY A 94 8.36 13.04 -2.35
CA GLY A 94 8.47 12.06 -1.28
C GLY A 94 9.07 12.65 -0.02
N ASN A 95 8.79 13.94 0.24
CA ASN A 95 9.33 14.67 1.36
C ASN A 95 8.23 14.84 2.44
N PRO A 96 8.46 14.38 3.69
CA PRO A 96 7.47 14.46 4.75
C PRO A 96 7.22 15.90 5.23
N GLU A 97 8.21 16.79 5.17
CA GLU A 97 8.08 18.20 5.55
C GLU A 97 7.02 18.89 4.67
N LYS A 98 6.98 18.62 3.36
CA LYS A 98 5.93 19.14 2.46
C LYS A 98 4.52 18.74 2.87
N SER A 99 4.37 17.54 3.46
CA SER A 99 3.08 17.10 4.00
C SER A 99 2.70 17.92 5.24
N LEU A 100 3.66 18.19 6.13
CA LEU A 100 3.44 18.99 7.34
C LEU A 100 3.13 20.45 7.00
N ASP A 101 3.88 21.05 6.07
CA ASP A 101 3.65 22.41 5.58
C ASP A 101 2.26 22.54 4.97
N ALA A 102 1.82 21.55 4.19
CA ALA A 102 0.49 21.55 3.59
C ALA A 102 -0.63 21.45 4.63
N ILE A 103 -0.44 20.68 5.72
CA ILE A 103 -1.39 20.59 6.84
C ILE A 103 -1.46 21.94 7.59
N GLN A 104 -0.31 22.55 7.87
CA GLN A 104 -0.25 23.85 8.54
C GLN A 104 -0.89 24.95 7.71
N GLU A 105 -0.61 24.99 6.40
CA GLU A 105 -1.17 25.97 5.49
C GLU A 105 -2.69 25.81 5.35
N TRP A 106 -3.19 24.57 5.22
CA TRP A 106 -4.62 24.28 5.28
C TRP A 106 -5.25 24.80 6.59
N GLY A 107 -4.57 24.55 7.71
CA GLY A 107 -5.00 25.04 9.01
C GLY A 107 -5.06 26.56 9.10
N ARG A 108 -4.06 27.25 8.55
CA ARG A 108 -3.98 28.72 8.51
C ARG A 108 -5.14 29.32 7.71
N LEU A 109 -5.47 28.72 6.57
CA LEU A 109 -6.54 29.21 5.68
C LEU A 109 -7.92 29.08 6.31
N HIS A 110 -8.15 27.98 7.02
CA HIS A 110 -9.44 27.69 7.64
C HIS A 110 -9.50 28.09 9.11
N ALA A 111 -8.46 28.72 9.65
CA ALA A 111 -8.45 29.26 11.02
C ALA A 111 -9.59 30.27 11.24
N VAL A 112 -9.99 31.01 10.20
CA VAL A 112 -11.06 32.02 10.23
C VAL A 112 -12.45 31.39 10.35
N ALA A 113 -12.63 30.13 9.92
CA ALA A 113 -13.90 29.40 10.08
C ALA A 113 -14.30 29.22 11.56
N LYS A 114 -13.38 29.43 12.51
CA LYS A 114 -13.67 29.55 13.96
C LYS A 114 -14.71 30.64 14.26
N SER A 115 -14.77 31.72 13.47
CA SER A 115 -15.65 32.86 13.76
C SER A 115 -17.11 32.60 13.37
N GLU A 116 -17.39 31.67 12.45
CA GLU A 116 -18.74 31.46 11.90
C GLU A 116 -19.61 30.54 12.76
N ILE A 117 -19.02 29.66 13.59
CA ILE A 117 -19.75 28.61 14.32
C ILE A 117 -20.18 29.03 15.75
N GLY A 118 -19.79 30.22 16.22
CA GLY A 118 -20.13 30.66 17.58
C GLY A 118 -19.22 30.02 18.64
N THR A 119 -18.45 30.90 19.27
CA THR A 119 -17.65 30.90 20.52
C THR A 119 -17.24 29.66 21.32
N ASP A 120 -17.70 28.44 21.11
CA ASP A 120 -17.30 27.28 21.95
C ASP A 120 -16.73 26.08 21.18
N HIS A 121 -16.68 26.14 19.85
CA HIS A 121 -16.08 25.05 19.06
C HIS A 121 -14.58 25.26 18.92
N LYS A 122 -13.79 24.27 19.37
CA LYS A 122 -12.33 24.20 19.21
C LYS A 122 -11.88 24.26 17.72
N GLY A 123 -12.82 24.30 16.78
CA GLY A 123 -12.61 24.48 15.36
C GLY A 123 -11.86 23.30 14.75
N ILE A 124 -11.06 23.59 13.73
CA ILE A 124 -10.21 22.61 13.04
C ILE A 124 -8.91 22.26 13.81
N GLN A 125 -8.59 22.96 14.90
CA GLN A 125 -7.30 22.82 15.58
C GLN A 125 -7.05 21.38 16.09
N PRO A 126 -8.02 20.69 16.72
CA PRO A 126 -7.81 19.31 17.17
C PRO A 126 -7.47 18.35 16.01
N ILE A 127 -8.00 18.60 14.81
CA ILE A 127 -7.73 17.80 13.61
C ILE A 127 -6.29 18.07 13.14
N ILE A 128 -5.88 19.33 13.08
CA ILE A 128 -4.50 19.72 12.73
C ILE A 128 -3.50 19.11 13.71
N ASP A 129 -3.75 19.26 15.01
CA ASP A 129 -2.89 18.72 16.05
C ASP A 129 -2.76 17.19 15.92
N ALA A 130 -3.86 16.49 15.66
CA ALA A 130 -3.85 15.04 15.46
C ALA A 130 -3.08 14.62 14.20
N LEU A 131 -3.18 15.39 13.11
CA LEU A 131 -2.45 15.11 11.86
C LEU A 131 -0.94 15.36 12.01
N LEU A 132 -0.54 16.40 12.75
CA LEU A 132 0.88 16.78 12.90
C LEU A 132 1.63 15.89 13.90
N ARG A 133 0.96 15.41 14.96
CA ARG A 133 1.55 14.51 15.96
C ARG A 133 2.03 13.18 15.33
N PRO A 134 2.93 12.44 16.02
CA PRO A 134 3.19 11.04 15.67
C PRO A 134 1.89 10.25 15.56
N VAL A 135 1.88 9.23 14.69
CA VAL A 135 0.69 8.43 14.41
C VAL A 135 0.19 7.75 15.68
N ASP A 136 -1.05 8.04 16.07
CA ASP A 136 -1.75 7.40 17.19
C ASP A 136 -2.95 6.59 16.66
N ASN A 137 -2.88 5.28 16.81
CA ASN A 137 -3.91 4.33 16.38
C ASN A 137 -5.19 4.37 17.24
N LYS A 138 -5.19 5.14 18.35
CA LYS A 138 -6.35 5.37 19.20
C LYS A 138 -7.09 6.67 18.89
N THR A 139 -6.65 7.42 17.87
CA THR A 139 -7.30 8.67 17.47
C THR A 139 -8.73 8.41 16.99
N ASP A 140 -9.72 9.01 17.66
CA ASP A 140 -11.13 8.94 17.26
C ASP A 140 -11.43 9.94 16.13
N TRP A 141 -11.07 9.56 14.90
CA TRP A 141 -11.31 10.37 13.71
C TRP A 141 -12.78 10.72 13.47
N PRO A 142 -13.74 9.77 13.59
CA PRO A 142 -15.15 10.09 13.48
C PRO A 142 -15.57 11.21 14.44
N PHE A 143 -15.18 11.14 15.71
CA PHE A 143 -15.49 12.18 16.69
C PHE A 143 -14.86 13.52 16.30
N LEU A 144 -13.56 13.55 15.97
CA LEU A 144 -12.89 14.80 15.58
C LEU A 144 -13.53 15.47 14.36
N LEU A 145 -13.88 14.68 13.35
CA LEU A 145 -14.44 15.18 12.09
C LEU A 145 -15.92 15.56 12.20
N GLN A 146 -16.71 14.95 13.10
CA GLN A 146 -18.10 15.34 13.35
C GLN A 146 -18.23 16.81 13.76
N HIS A 147 -17.24 17.36 14.48
CA HIS A 147 -17.24 18.76 14.92
C HIS A 147 -17.18 19.76 13.75
N ILE A 148 -16.64 19.36 12.60
CA ILE A 148 -16.54 20.19 11.41
C ILE A 148 -17.53 19.76 10.31
N GLN A 149 -18.33 18.71 10.57
CA GLN A 149 -19.31 18.19 9.62
C GLN A 149 -20.36 19.22 9.17
N PRO A 150 -20.86 20.14 10.04
CA PRO A 150 -21.75 21.21 9.58
C PRO A 150 -21.13 22.06 8.46
N LEU A 151 -19.80 22.17 8.47
CA LEU A 151 -19.01 22.82 7.42
C LEU A 151 -18.54 21.79 6.40
N ARG A 152 -19.48 21.23 5.63
CA ARG A 152 -19.20 20.23 4.58
C ARG A 152 -17.97 20.54 3.73
N TYR A 153 -17.79 21.81 3.38
CA TYR A 153 -16.67 22.25 2.57
C TYR A 153 -15.30 21.97 3.19
N LEU A 154 -15.18 22.00 4.52
CA LEU A 154 -13.93 21.66 5.23
C LEU A 154 -13.63 20.16 5.13
N LEU A 155 -14.65 19.31 5.17
CA LEU A 155 -14.49 17.87 4.97
C LEU A 155 -14.01 17.58 3.54
N GLU A 156 -14.57 18.25 2.54
CA GLU A 156 -14.14 18.11 1.15
C GLU A 156 -12.71 18.62 0.94
N GLU A 157 -12.37 19.78 1.50
CA GLU A 157 -11.01 20.34 1.46
C GLU A 157 -10.00 19.41 2.12
N LEU A 158 -10.31 18.87 3.29
CA LEU A 158 -9.42 17.93 3.98
C LEU A 158 -9.25 16.63 3.19
N LEU A 159 -10.33 16.13 2.57
CA LEU A 159 -10.26 14.96 1.69
C LEU A 159 -9.30 15.22 0.51
N PHE A 160 -9.42 16.36 -0.16
CA PHE A 160 -8.55 16.67 -1.30
C PHE A 160 -7.11 17.02 -0.89
N LEU A 161 -6.89 17.59 0.29
CA LEU A 161 -5.56 17.71 0.87
C LEU A 161 -4.91 16.33 1.00
N LEU A 162 -5.62 15.36 1.57
CA LEU A 162 -5.11 14.00 1.74
C LEU A 162 -4.86 13.31 0.39
N THR A 163 -5.82 13.32 -0.52
CA THR A 163 -5.74 12.51 -1.75
C THR A 163 -4.88 13.12 -2.84
N ARG A 164 -4.73 14.46 -2.86
CA ARG A 164 -3.95 15.16 -3.90
C ARG A 164 -2.58 15.62 -3.45
N THR A 165 -2.30 15.61 -2.15
CA THR A 165 -1.01 16.05 -1.59
C THR A 165 -0.44 15.01 -0.65
N LEU A 166 -1.10 14.72 0.47
CA LEU A 166 -0.46 13.96 1.56
C LEU A 166 -0.20 12.49 1.20
N LEU A 167 -1.19 11.77 0.67
CA LEU A 167 -1.02 10.38 0.23
C LEU A 167 0.02 10.26 -0.89
N PRO A 168 -0.03 11.06 -1.98
CA PRO A 168 0.99 11.01 -3.02
C PRO A 168 2.43 11.21 -2.50
N GLU A 169 2.67 12.21 -1.64
CA GLU A 169 4.00 12.44 -1.04
C GLU A 169 4.44 11.21 -0.22
N GLN A 170 3.56 10.68 0.64
CA GLN A 170 3.90 9.50 1.44
C GLN A 170 4.13 8.23 0.61
N ILE A 171 3.42 8.06 -0.52
CA ILE A 171 3.62 6.94 -1.44
C ILE A 171 4.99 7.06 -2.13
N VAL A 172 5.35 8.25 -2.61
CA VAL A 172 6.66 8.47 -3.24
C VAL A 172 7.78 8.25 -2.23
N GLN A 173 7.63 8.74 -0.99
CA GLN A 173 8.60 8.48 0.09
C GLN A 173 8.77 6.97 0.35
N ASN A 174 7.65 6.24 0.50
CA ASN A 174 7.65 4.79 0.69
C ASN A 174 8.40 4.08 -0.43
N ARG A 175 8.08 4.42 -1.69
CA ARG A 175 8.71 3.81 -2.85
C ARG A 175 10.20 4.11 -2.93
N ASN A 176 10.63 5.31 -2.54
CA ASN A 176 12.05 5.66 -2.48
C ASN A 176 12.79 4.84 -1.42
N LEU A 177 12.23 4.72 -0.21
CA LEU A 177 12.77 3.87 0.88
C LEU A 177 12.88 2.41 0.42
N MET A 178 11.81 1.87 -0.16
CA MET A 178 11.77 0.49 -0.68
C MET A 178 12.78 0.26 -1.80
N ALA A 179 12.97 1.22 -2.70
CA ALA A 179 13.96 1.13 -3.76
C ALA A 179 15.39 1.08 -3.21
N ARG A 180 15.71 1.90 -2.19
CA ARG A 180 17.01 1.87 -1.52
C ARG A 180 17.25 0.54 -0.83
N LEU A 181 16.27 0.06 -0.05
CA LEU A 181 16.32 -1.23 0.63
C LEU A 181 16.55 -2.39 -0.37
N TYR A 182 15.77 -2.48 -1.45
CA TYR A 182 15.94 -3.56 -2.42
C TYR A 182 17.25 -3.47 -3.23
N ASN A 183 17.81 -2.27 -3.40
CA ASN A 183 19.13 -2.11 -4.00
C ASN A 183 20.25 -2.52 -3.04
N ALA A 184 20.12 -2.23 -1.74
CA ALA A 184 21.09 -2.61 -0.72
C ALA A 184 21.03 -4.12 -0.42
N LYS A 185 19.82 -4.68 -0.28
CA LYS A 185 19.58 -6.10 0.02
C LYS A 185 18.99 -6.82 -1.19
N LYS A 186 19.80 -6.95 -2.25
CA LYS A 186 19.36 -7.57 -3.52
C LYS A 186 18.86 -9.01 -3.36
N GLN A 187 19.42 -9.74 -2.39
CA GLN A 187 19.09 -11.13 -2.07
C GLN A 187 17.90 -11.26 -1.10
N LEU A 188 17.31 -10.14 -0.65
CA LEU A 188 16.15 -10.19 0.22
C LEU A 188 14.99 -10.86 -0.49
N ALA A 189 14.65 -12.06 -0.05
CA ALA A 189 13.56 -12.83 -0.61
C ALA A 189 12.21 -12.45 0.04
N MET A 190 12.24 -11.78 1.19
CA MET A 190 11.05 -11.48 1.99
C MET A 190 10.11 -10.45 1.35
N ARG A 191 8.81 -10.73 1.46
CA ARG A 191 7.74 -9.78 1.15
C ARG A 191 7.57 -8.82 2.33
N LEU A 192 7.85 -7.55 2.11
CA LEU A 192 7.78 -6.52 3.14
C LEU A 192 6.34 -5.99 3.25
N MET A 193 5.71 -6.17 4.41
CA MET A 193 4.37 -5.66 4.70
C MET A 193 4.30 -4.13 4.80
N LEU A 194 5.46 -3.45 4.82
CA LEU A 194 5.58 -1.99 4.95
C LEU A 194 5.35 -1.23 3.63
N ARG A 195 5.10 -1.94 2.53
CA ARG A 195 4.79 -1.31 1.23
C ARG A 195 3.41 -0.65 1.25
N TYR A 196 3.30 0.52 0.63
CA TYR A 196 2.01 1.22 0.55
C TYR A 196 0.91 0.41 -0.16
N ASP A 197 1.27 -0.35 -1.19
CA ASP A 197 0.33 -1.19 -1.95
C ASP A 197 -0.06 -2.47 -1.20
N MET A 198 0.40 -2.65 0.05
CA MET A 198 -0.06 -3.70 0.97
C MET A 198 -1.01 -3.18 2.06
N LEU A 199 -1.31 -1.89 2.10
CA LEU A 199 -2.29 -1.32 3.04
C LEU A 199 -3.73 -1.74 2.71
N ARG A 200 -3.97 -2.21 1.48
CA ARG A 200 -5.24 -2.74 0.99
C ARG A 200 -5.02 -4.02 0.21
N GLU A 201 -6.09 -4.79 0.07
CA GLU A 201 -6.07 -6.04 -0.67
C GLU A 201 -5.72 -5.80 -2.15
N TRP A 202 -4.86 -6.68 -2.67
CA TRP A 202 -4.49 -6.67 -4.07
C TRP A 202 -5.66 -7.12 -4.92
N LYS A 203 -5.92 -6.40 -6.02
CA LYS A 203 -6.89 -6.86 -7.01
C LYS A 203 -6.37 -8.12 -7.67
N MET A 204 -7.19 -9.16 -7.67
CA MET A 204 -6.89 -10.45 -8.27
C MET A 204 -7.63 -10.60 -9.60
N LYS A 205 -6.93 -11.08 -10.63
CA LYS A 205 -7.53 -11.57 -11.87
C LYS A 205 -7.73 -13.07 -11.77
N ALA A 206 -8.83 -13.58 -12.31
CA ALA A 206 -9.03 -15.02 -12.46
C ALA A 206 -7.88 -15.63 -13.29
N GLY A 207 -7.10 -16.51 -12.67
CA GLY A 207 -6.01 -17.23 -13.31
C GLY A 207 -6.49 -18.51 -13.99
N THR A 208 -5.65 -19.10 -14.83
CA THR A 208 -5.92 -20.32 -15.60
C THR A 208 -5.99 -21.59 -14.74
N HIS A 209 -5.51 -21.56 -13.50
CA HIS A 209 -5.37 -22.76 -12.64
C HIS A 209 -5.94 -22.56 -11.22
N HIS A 210 -7.18 -22.06 -11.11
CA HIS A 210 -7.90 -21.82 -9.84
C HIS A 210 -7.23 -20.85 -8.83
N ARG A 211 -6.03 -20.32 -9.12
CA ARG A 211 -5.36 -19.29 -8.33
C ARG A 211 -5.58 -17.92 -8.96
N GLY A 212 -6.02 -16.95 -8.16
CA GLY A 212 -6.04 -15.55 -8.59
C GLY A 212 -4.61 -15.02 -8.79
N GLN A 213 -4.37 -14.33 -9.90
CA GLN A 213 -3.10 -13.64 -10.14
C GLN A 213 -3.25 -12.17 -9.75
N ALA A 214 -2.36 -11.65 -8.93
CA ALA A 214 -2.36 -10.24 -8.55
C ALA A 214 -2.19 -9.37 -9.81
N VAL A 215 -3.03 -8.35 -9.93
CA VAL A 215 -2.96 -7.38 -11.02
C VAL A 215 -1.84 -6.41 -10.71
N THR A 216 -0.77 -6.46 -11.50
CA THR A 216 0.42 -5.64 -11.32
C THR A 216 0.67 -4.69 -12.48
N VAL A 217 1.21 -3.52 -12.19
CA VAL A 217 1.68 -2.54 -13.17
C VAL A 217 3.18 -2.36 -13.02
N ALA A 218 3.88 -2.42 -14.16
CA ALA A 218 5.32 -2.21 -14.18
C ALA A 218 5.66 -0.74 -13.88
N SER A 219 6.65 -0.53 -13.03
CA SER A 219 7.25 0.77 -12.81
C SER A 219 8.27 1.04 -13.88
N GLU A 220 7.83 1.75 -14.92
CA GLU A 220 8.67 2.14 -16.05
C GLU A 220 9.39 3.46 -15.76
N PRO A 221 10.60 3.67 -16.32
CA PRO A 221 11.28 4.96 -16.22
C PRO A 221 10.50 6.05 -16.97
N PRO A 222 10.71 7.33 -16.65
CA PRO A 222 10.08 8.43 -17.38
C PRO A 222 10.46 8.38 -18.86
N LEU A 223 9.48 8.59 -19.74
CA LEU A 223 9.70 8.63 -21.18
C LEU A 223 10.55 9.86 -21.53
N LEU A 224 11.62 9.65 -22.30
CA LEU A 224 12.46 10.75 -22.78
C LEU A 224 11.64 11.64 -23.74
N LYS A 225 11.92 12.95 -23.69
CA LYS A 225 11.27 14.09 -24.39
C LYS A 225 10.36 13.73 -25.57
N GLY A 226 9.13 14.26 -25.56
CA GLY A 226 8.23 14.28 -26.72
C GLY A 226 6.90 13.54 -26.54
N VAL A 227 6.71 12.84 -25.42
CA VAL A 227 5.42 12.21 -25.11
C VAL A 227 4.51 13.23 -24.42
N PRO A 228 3.32 13.53 -24.98
CA PRO A 228 2.41 14.48 -24.37
C PRO A 228 1.88 13.92 -23.04
N VAL A 229 2.17 14.64 -21.96
CA VAL A 229 1.63 14.35 -20.62
C VAL A 229 0.24 14.96 -20.52
N PRO A 230 -0.78 14.23 -20.02
CA PRO A 230 -2.11 14.79 -19.82
C PRO A 230 -2.05 15.98 -18.86
N ALA A 231 -2.69 17.08 -19.24
CA ALA A 231 -2.77 18.25 -18.38
C ALA A 231 -3.56 17.94 -17.10
N PRO A 232 -3.24 18.56 -15.95
CA PRO A 232 -4.07 18.50 -14.76
C PRO A 232 -5.49 18.98 -15.06
N ILE A 233 -6.50 18.37 -14.44
CA ILE A 233 -7.89 18.80 -14.57
C ILE A 233 -8.02 20.15 -13.87
N ALA A 234 -8.30 21.19 -14.67
CA ALA A 234 -8.36 22.55 -14.16
C ALA A 234 -9.52 22.70 -13.16
N LEU A 235 -9.22 23.21 -11.97
CA LEU A 235 -10.25 23.62 -11.02
C LEU A 235 -11.08 24.77 -11.60
N SER A 236 -12.40 24.76 -11.34
CA SER A 236 -13.28 25.87 -11.72
C SER A 236 -12.82 27.17 -11.05
N ARG A 237 -13.20 28.32 -11.63
CA ARG A 237 -12.81 29.64 -11.09
C ARG A 237 -13.34 29.83 -9.67
N GLU A 238 -14.53 29.32 -9.40
CA GLU A 238 -15.22 29.35 -8.12
C GLU A 238 -14.45 28.54 -7.08
N ILE A 239 -14.02 27.31 -7.44
CA ILE A 239 -13.22 26.45 -6.57
C ILE A 239 -11.86 27.11 -6.28
N LYS A 240 -11.17 27.64 -7.29
CA LYS A 240 -9.89 28.34 -7.09
C LYS A 240 -10.02 29.56 -6.18
N LYS A 241 -11.10 30.33 -6.32
CA LYS A 241 -11.36 31.50 -5.47
C LYS A 241 -11.63 31.08 -4.02
N LYS A 242 -12.36 29.99 -3.83
CA LYS A 242 -12.75 29.49 -2.50
C LYS A 242 -11.62 28.71 -1.81
N TYR A 243 -10.81 28.00 -2.59
CA TYR A 243 -9.77 27.09 -2.13
C TYR A 243 -8.47 27.28 -2.95
N PRO A 244 -7.75 28.39 -2.74
CA PRO A 244 -6.62 28.77 -3.58
C PRO A 244 -5.46 27.76 -3.57
N PHE A 245 -5.38 26.89 -2.55
CA PHE A 245 -4.29 25.92 -2.37
C PHE A 245 -4.69 24.48 -2.69
N ARG A 246 -5.95 24.23 -3.06
CA ARG A 246 -6.38 22.91 -3.53
C ARG A 246 -5.59 22.58 -4.80
N ARG A 247 -4.88 21.44 -4.79
CA ARG A 247 -4.20 20.96 -6.00
C ARG A 247 -5.23 20.48 -7.04
N PRO A 248 -5.04 20.73 -8.34
CA PRO A 248 -5.86 20.13 -9.38
C PRO A 248 -5.67 18.60 -9.41
N LEU A 249 -6.69 17.86 -9.85
CA LEU A 249 -6.55 16.43 -10.06
C LEU A 249 -5.56 16.17 -11.19
N LEU A 250 -4.60 15.28 -10.96
CA LEU A 250 -3.64 14.84 -11.96
C LEU A 250 -4.12 13.49 -12.54
N PRO A 251 -4.60 13.42 -13.80
CA PRO A 251 -5.19 12.18 -14.34
C PRO A 251 -4.24 10.99 -14.35
N ASN A 252 -2.95 11.27 -14.49
CA ASN A 252 -1.84 10.32 -14.49
C ASN A 252 -1.14 10.24 -13.13
N ILE A 253 -1.81 10.56 -12.02
CA ILE A 253 -1.21 10.56 -10.67
C ILE A 253 -0.60 9.22 -10.31
N ILE A 254 -1.30 8.11 -10.57
CA ILE A 254 -0.81 6.77 -10.28
C ILE A 254 0.46 6.47 -11.08
N ALA A 255 0.42 6.68 -12.40
CA ALA A 255 1.59 6.51 -13.26
C ALA A 255 2.77 7.34 -12.76
N THR A 256 2.52 8.58 -12.35
CA THR A 256 3.53 9.52 -11.83
C THR A 256 4.16 9.02 -10.53
N ILE A 257 3.37 8.64 -9.52
CA ILE A 257 3.91 8.21 -8.22
C ILE A 257 4.58 6.83 -8.27
N ILE A 258 4.20 5.97 -9.23
CA ILE A 258 4.83 4.63 -9.39
C ILE A 258 6.01 4.62 -10.36
N THR A 259 6.36 5.75 -10.95
CA THR A 259 7.44 5.89 -11.94
C THR A 259 8.77 5.40 -11.36
N ALA A 260 9.56 4.70 -12.17
CA ALA A 260 10.92 4.32 -11.79
C ALA A 260 11.90 5.49 -11.94
N PRO A 261 13.07 5.47 -11.28
CA PRO A 261 14.10 6.49 -11.49
C PRO A 261 14.52 6.64 -12.96
N SER A 262 15.12 7.78 -13.31
CA SER A 262 15.75 7.97 -14.63
C SER A 262 16.79 6.86 -14.88
N GLY A 263 16.61 6.08 -15.94
CA GLY A 263 17.42 4.88 -16.24
C GLY A 263 16.83 3.55 -15.75
N GLY A 264 15.75 3.59 -14.98
CA GLY A 264 15.05 2.42 -14.43
C GLY A 264 15.75 1.81 -13.22
N PHE A 265 15.24 0.66 -12.77
CA PHE A 265 15.87 -0.09 -11.68
C PHE A 265 17.09 -0.89 -12.15
N SER A 266 18.11 -0.92 -11.29
CA SER A 266 19.44 -1.50 -11.57
C SER A 266 19.43 -2.99 -11.93
N THR A 267 18.47 -3.76 -11.42
CA THR A 267 18.39 -5.21 -11.62
C THR A 267 16.95 -5.63 -11.94
N HIS A 268 16.82 -6.77 -12.62
CA HIS A 268 15.52 -7.40 -12.85
C HIS A 268 14.80 -7.70 -11.53
N GLY A 269 15.51 -8.22 -10.51
CA GLY A 269 14.92 -8.53 -9.21
C GLY A 269 14.34 -7.29 -8.51
N VAL A 270 15.06 -6.16 -8.52
CA VAL A 270 14.53 -4.89 -7.99
C VAL A 270 13.33 -4.42 -8.81
N ARG A 271 13.40 -4.50 -10.15
CA ARG A 271 12.28 -4.11 -11.02
C ARG A 271 11.00 -4.90 -10.74
N GLU A 272 11.12 -6.22 -10.60
CA GLU A 272 9.99 -7.10 -10.27
C GLU A 272 9.41 -6.78 -8.89
N ARG A 273 10.28 -6.56 -7.89
CA ARG A 273 9.84 -6.15 -6.55
C ARG A 273 9.23 -4.76 -6.52
N MET A 274 9.64 -3.84 -7.39
CA MET A 274 9.12 -2.47 -7.41
C MET A 274 7.84 -2.28 -8.23
N LYS A 275 7.30 -3.34 -8.86
CA LYS A 275 5.98 -3.32 -9.49
C LYS A 275 4.90 -2.85 -8.52
N HIS A 276 3.97 -2.05 -9.03
CA HIS A 276 2.77 -1.64 -8.30
C HIS A 276 1.73 -2.76 -8.32
N HIS A 277 1.23 -3.16 -7.16
CA HIS A 277 0.04 -4.01 -7.07
C HIS A 277 -1.19 -3.12 -7.01
N VAL A 278 -2.14 -3.34 -7.91
CA VAL A 278 -3.35 -2.53 -7.96
C VAL A 278 -4.21 -2.80 -6.73
N THR A 279 -4.67 -1.74 -6.08
CA THR A 279 -5.50 -1.81 -4.87
C THR A 279 -6.69 -0.85 -4.94
N ASP A 280 -7.55 -0.86 -3.93
CA ASP A 280 -8.60 0.15 -3.79
C ASP A 280 -8.10 1.49 -3.24
N LEU A 281 -6.87 1.56 -2.71
CA LEU A 281 -6.23 2.84 -2.36
C LEU A 281 -6.11 3.75 -3.58
N ASP A 282 -5.86 3.15 -4.75
CA ASP A 282 -5.69 3.84 -6.03
C ASP A 282 -6.94 4.66 -6.42
N ALA A 283 -8.12 4.19 -6.02
CA ALA A 283 -9.38 4.89 -6.30
C ALA A 283 -9.48 6.24 -5.56
N TYR A 284 -8.91 6.34 -4.34
CA TYR A 284 -8.93 7.61 -3.60
C TYR A 284 -8.09 8.69 -4.28
N LEU A 285 -7.04 8.32 -5.01
CA LEU A 285 -6.16 9.25 -5.73
C LEU A 285 -6.82 9.85 -6.97
N LEU A 286 -7.94 9.27 -7.42
CA LEU A 286 -8.64 9.64 -8.64
C LEU A 286 -9.98 10.34 -8.38
N LEU A 287 -10.24 10.76 -7.14
CA LEU A 287 -11.49 11.43 -6.79
C LEU A 287 -11.62 12.81 -7.45
N GLU A 288 -12.71 12.97 -8.20
CA GLU A 288 -13.10 14.22 -8.87
C GLU A 288 -13.89 15.14 -7.93
N ASP A 289 -13.77 16.45 -8.12
CA ASP A 289 -14.50 17.46 -7.34
C ASP A 289 -16.03 17.25 -7.44
N GLU A 290 -16.53 17.01 -8.66
CA GLU A 290 -17.94 16.82 -8.98
C GLU A 290 -18.50 15.51 -8.43
N GLU A 291 -17.67 14.47 -8.32
CA GLU A 291 -18.07 13.22 -7.70
C GLU A 291 -18.27 13.42 -6.20
N VAL A 292 -17.28 13.99 -5.52
CA VAL A 292 -17.31 14.22 -4.06
C VAL A 292 -18.42 15.19 -3.67
N ALA A 293 -18.67 16.24 -4.46
CA ALA A 293 -19.74 17.20 -4.23
C ALA A 293 -21.13 16.54 -4.19
N ARG A 294 -21.33 15.41 -4.89
CA ARG A 294 -22.58 14.66 -4.93
C ARG A 294 -22.74 13.64 -3.78
N TRP A 295 -21.70 13.40 -2.98
CA TRP A 295 -21.78 12.43 -1.89
C TRP A 295 -22.66 12.92 -0.74
N GLY A 296 -23.42 12.03 -0.10
CA GLY A 296 -24.07 12.35 1.17
C GLY A 296 -23.03 12.61 2.28
N GLY A 297 -23.39 13.41 3.29
CA GLY A 297 -22.46 13.79 4.37
C GLY A 297 -21.86 12.60 5.12
N MET A 298 -22.65 11.53 5.33
CA MET A 298 -22.16 10.29 5.95
C MET A 298 -21.11 9.57 5.09
N ARG A 299 -21.34 9.47 3.77
CA ARG A 299 -20.37 8.87 2.84
C ARG A 299 -19.07 9.67 2.85
N LEU A 300 -19.15 10.99 2.79
CA LEU A 300 -17.97 11.87 2.84
C LEU A 300 -17.18 11.65 4.14
N LEU A 301 -17.86 11.68 5.30
CA LEU A 301 -17.23 11.48 6.61
C LEU A 301 -16.53 10.11 6.71
N VAL A 302 -17.22 9.03 6.34
CA VAL A 302 -16.68 7.66 6.40
C VAL A 302 -15.48 7.50 5.47
N THR A 303 -15.59 7.96 4.21
CA THR A 303 -14.47 7.91 3.26
C THR A 303 -13.29 8.72 3.76
N LEU A 304 -13.53 9.91 4.30
CA LEU A 304 -12.47 10.75 4.86
C LEU A 304 -11.74 10.07 6.02
N CYS A 305 -12.48 9.45 6.96
CA CYS A 305 -11.87 8.66 8.04
C CYS A 305 -10.99 7.54 7.47
N GLN A 306 -11.47 6.80 6.47
CA GLN A 306 -10.71 5.74 5.84
C GLN A 306 -9.41 6.26 5.19
N VAL A 307 -9.50 7.36 4.44
CA VAL A 307 -8.34 7.97 3.76
C VAL A 307 -7.30 8.46 4.78
N ILE A 308 -7.73 9.07 5.89
CA ILE A 308 -6.82 9.49 6.97
C ILE A 308 -6.10 8.28 7.57
N LEU A 309 -6.81 7.19 7.85
CA LEU A 309 -6.21 5.97 8.39
C LEU A 309 -5.17 5.37 7.44
N GLN A 310 -5.47 5.33 6.13
CA GLN A 310 -4.49 4.87 5.13
C GLN A 310 -3.24 5.74 5.12
N TRP A 311 -3.41 7.07 5.19
CA TRP A 311 -2.29 8.00 5.25
C TRP A 311 -1.46 7.83 6.53
N GLN A 312 -2.10 7.67 7.69
CA GLN A 312 -1.43 7.43 8.97
C GLN A 312 -0.62 6.12 8.96
N TRP A 313 -1.21 5.02 8.48
CA TRP A 313 -0.49 3.75 8.36
C TRP A 313 0.71 3.87 7.42
N LEU A 314 0.56 4.59 6.31
CA LEU A 314 1.67 4.79 5.39
C LEU A 314 2.80 5.62 6.03
N ARG A 315 2.46 6.69 6.73
CA ARG A 315 3.43 7.52 7.46
C ARG A 315 4.16 6.70 8.53
N GLN A 316 3.46 5.84 9.25
CA GLN A 316 4.06 4.94 10.24
C GLN A 316 5.00 3.92 9.56
N ASN A 317 4.58 3.31 8.45
CA ASN A 317 5.43 2.39 7.69
C ASN A 317 6.70 3.07 7.17
N ASN A 318 6.58 4.32 6.70
CA ASN A 318 7.74 5.10 6.24
C ASN A 318 8.72 5.37 7.37
N ALA A 319 8.22 5.75 8.57
CA ALA A 319 9.08 5.95 9.74
C ALA A 319 9.83 4.67 10.12
N VAL A 320 9.15 3.52 10.13
CA VAL A 320 9.79 2.22 10.41
C VAL A 320 10.84 1.89 9.34
N LEU A 321 10.54 2.06 8.05
CA LEU A 321 11.50 1.79 6.97
C LEU A 321 12.74 2.69 7.04
N ASP A 322 12.56 3.96 7.41
CA ASP A 322 13.63 4.94 7.56
C ASP A 322 14.53 4.61 8.75
N GLU A 323 13.94 4.24 9.90
CA GLU A 323 14.69 3.76 11.07
C GLU A 323 15.48 2.47 10.76
N MET A 324 14.86 1.55 10.03
CA MET A 324 15.51 0.31 9.59
C MET A 324 16.70 0.57 8.66
N GLU A 325 16.70 1.65 7.85
CA GLU A 325 17.83 2.00 6.99
C GLU A 325 19.10 2.30 7.79
N VAL A 326 18.97 2.81 9.01
CA VAL A 326 20.11 3.14 9.87
C VAL A 326 20.61 1.93 10.68
N HIS A 327 19.70 1.10 11.19
CA HIS A 327 20.04 0.05 12.17
C HIS A 327 19.54 -1.36 11.85
N GLY A 328 18.49 -1.49 11.04
CA GLY A 328 17.73 -2.75 10.92
C GLY A 328 17.98 -3.55 9.65
N TRP A 329 18.63 -3.00 8.62
CA TRP A 329 18.82 -3.74 7.37
C TRP A 329 19.73 -4.95 7.53
N GLU A 330 20.72 -4.89 8.42
CA GLU A 330 21.62 -6.03 8.69
C GLU A 330 20.87 -7.23 9.27
N GLU A 331 19.85 -6.98 10.09
CA GLU A 331 19.02 -8.02 10.69
C GLU A 331 18.07 -8.70 9.69
N LEU A 332 17.89 -8.11 8.49
CA LEU A 332 17.05 -8.68 7.43
C LEU A 332 17.74 -9.78 6.61
N GLU A 333 18.97 -10.16 6.97
CA GLU A 333 19.72 -11.24 6.31
C GLU A 333 19.26 -12.64 6.74
N GLY A 334 17.95 -12.91 6.69
CA GLY A 334 17.40 -14.25 6.74
C GLY A 334 17.54 -14.94 5.38
N LYS A 335 17.88 -16.23 5.34
CA LYS A 335 17.90 -16.99 4.08
C LYS A 335 16.46 -17.12 3.56
N ALA A 336 16.29 -17.21 2.25
CA ALA A 336 14.98 -17.47 1.64
C ALA A 336 14.30 -18.73 2.20
N ASP A 337 15.12 -19.69 2.66
CA ASP A 337 14.70 -20.95 3.28
C ASP A 337 14.11 -20.78 4.69
N ASP A 338 14.41 -19.67 5.37
CA ASP A 338 13.90 -19.34 6.70
C ASP A 338 12.53 -18.62 6.63
N SER A 339 12.12 -18.18 5.44
CA SER A 339 10.80 -17.59 5.21
C SER A 339 9.81 -18.68 4.82
N GLU A 340 8.97 -19.10 5.77
CA GLU A 340 7.99 -20.17 5.59
C GLU A 340 7.14 -20.00 4.32
N TRP A 341 6.74 -18.77 3.99
CA TRP A 341 5.92 -18.49 2.82
C TRP A 341 6.65 -18.65 1.49
N ILE A 342 7.94 -18.29 1.43
CA ILE A 342 8.77 -18.46 0.23
C ILE A 342 9.12 -19.93 0.05
N ALA A 343 9.49 -20.60 1.15
CA ALA A 343 9.68 -22.03 1.14
C ALA A 343 8.41 -22.76 0.66
N GLU A 344 7.22 -22.29 1.05
CA GLU A 344 5.95 -22.80 0.55
C GLU A 344 5.71 -22.52 -0.95
N ASP A 345 5.94 -21.30 -1.44
CA ASP A 345 5.72 -20.95 -2.86
C ASP A 345 6.75 -21.67 -3.76
N VAL A 346 8.01 -21.78 -3.33
CA VAL A 346 9.07 -22.56 -4.02
C VAL A 346 8.76 -24.05 -4.02
N LYS A 347 8.40 -24.66 -2.88
CA LYS A 347 8.02 -26.08 -2.82
C LYS A 347 6.81 -26.38 -3.71
N ARG A 348 5.83 -25.47 -3.79
CA ARG A 348 4.64 -25.64 -4.63
C ARG A 348 4.93 -25.44 -6.12
N ASN A 349 5.82 -24.52 -6.49
CA ASN A 349 6.27 -24.33 -7.87
C ASN A 349 7.07 -25.53 -8.38
N ILE A 350 7.89 -26.16 -7.53
CA ILE A 350 8.61 -27.40 -7.86
C ILE A 350 7.64 -28.57 -7.99
N ALA A 351 6.62 -28.68 -7.13
CA ALA A 351 5.61 -29.73 -7.20
C ALA A 351 4.70 -29.61 -8.45
N GLY A 352 4.44 -28.40 -8.96
CA GLY A 352 3.62 -28.17 -10.15
C GLY A 352 4.33 -28.44 -11.50
N GLY A 353 5.66 -28.50 -11.53
CA GLY A 353 6.45 -28.78 -12.74
C GLY A 353 6.72 -30.26 -13.01
N GLY A 354 6.24 -31.15 -12.15
CA GLY A 354 6.63 -32.58 -12.12
C GLY A 354 5.71 -33.56 -12.85
N SER A 355 4.84 -33.13 -13.79
CA SER A 355 4.02 -34.08 -14.55
C SER A 355 4.71 -34.55 -15.84
N LYS A 356 5.47 -35.64 -15.68
CA LYS A 356 5.85 -36.69 -16.65
C LYS A 356 5.76 -36.36 -18.16
N ARG A 357 6.92 -36.21 -18.81
CA ARG A 357 7.16 -36.75 -20.16
C ARG A 357 7.49 -38.24 -20.01
N GLU A 358 6.49 -39.11 -20.10
CA GLU A 358 6.73 -40.53 -20.39
C GLU A 358 7.10 -40.65 -21.88
N ARG A 359 8.38 -40.92 -22.16
CA ARG A 359 8.85 -41.35 -23.47
C ARG A 359 8.37 -42.79 -23.68
N ALA A 360 7.47 -43.01 -24.64
CA ALA A 360 7.21 -44.32 -25.19
C ALA A 360 8.48 -44.84 -25.88
N VAL A 361 9.05 -45.91 -25.35
CA VAL A 361 10.03 -46.75 -26.03
C VAL A 361 9.23 -47.78 -26.82
N VAL A 362 9.14 -47.58 -28.13
CA VAL A 362 8.66 -48.62 -29.05
C VAL A 362 9.81 -49.62 -29.21
N LYS A 363 9.58 -50.86 -28.77
CA LYS A 363 10.40 -52.01 -29.13
C LYS A 363 10.12 -52.34 -30.60
N GLU A 364 11.16 -52.38 -31.41
CA GLU A 364 11.18 -53.18 -32.65
C GLU A 364 11.19 -54.66 -32.23
N GLU A 365 10.28 -55.45 -32.80
CA GLU A 365 10.39 -56.91 -32.85
C GLU A 365 10.69 -57.29 -34.31
N ASP A 366 11.63 -58.21 -34.44
CA ASP A 366 12.06 -58.90 -35.67
C ASP A 366 10.97 -59.77 -36.31
#